data_AF-A0A8S2Z767-F1
#
_entry.id   AF-A0A8S2Z767-F1
#
_cell.length_a   1.000
_cell.length_b   1.000
_cell.length_c   1.000
_cell.angle_alpha   90.00
_cell.angle_beta   90.00
_cell.angle_gamma   90.00
#
_symmetry.space_group_name_H-M   'P 1'
#
loop_
_entity.id
_entity.type
_entity.pdbx_description
1 polymer ?
#
loop_
_entity_poly.entity_id
_entity_poly.type
_entity_poly.pdbx_seq_one_letter_code
_entity_poly.pdbx_strand_id
1 'polypeptide(L)'
;DIEKLRDTYRLAARRGAVLYFSLVQMSIINSMYQYSLNAFLSVFEYSVKSSQTNLKLNKRLESIINTLTYQIYCYGTTGMFEKHKLLYSFLITIQIELDEQKINYNQIDFFLKGNLSLDRSLTMKTKPTFNWLTNDAWHHCLQLSKMFPEHFQNLLIHIQEYHHDWKQWIECDEPENYLFPNLYNELLNDFERLMLLRCFCQNRIIFAINNYITKIMGEKYITPPTIYFDSIFEQSTSQIPIIFILSPGSDPTNDIQKLAERKNQIHKINIENGTTGNDEHKSLRILAMGQGQEKLALQALHAAQHQGTWLLLQNCHLLLSFLNELEKELELSTKSHPDFRLWMTTEPIEKFPIGLLQKSYKVVIEPPSTIKLNLRSTFVNLNLQTFTESDHPAYPCMIFILAFFHAIILDRRKYDKIGWSCIYDFNESDFYVSVDILKAYLNMSLERGSLTIQWPTLRYLIGE
;
A
#
# COMPACT_ATOMS: atom_id res chain seq x y z
N ASP A 1 33.03 -2.08 -28.28
CA ASP A 1 32.30 -0.92 -27.70
C ASP A 1 30.93 -1.24 -27.12
N ILE A 2 30.08 -1.99 -27.83
CA ILE A 2 28.76 -2.42 -27.31
C ILE A 2 28.88 -3.18 -25.98
N GLU A 3 29.86 -4.09 -25.84
CA GLU A 3 30.05 -4.84 -24.59
C GLU A 3 30.44 -3.95 -23.40
N LYS A 4 31.33 -2.96 -23.63
CA LYS A 4 31.72 -1.99 -22.60
C LYS A 4 30.53 -1.14 -22.14
N LEU A 5 29.68 -0.71 -23.10
CA LEU A 5 28.44 0.00 -22.79
C LEU A 5 27.48 -0.90 -22.00
N ARG A 6 27.27 -2.14 -22.45
CA ARG A 6 26.41 -3.13 -21.76
C ARG A 6 26.85 -3.37 -20.32
N ASP A 7 28.15 -3.54 -20.09
CA ASP A 7 28.70 -3.77 -18.76
C ASP A 7 28.43 -2.58 -17.82
N THR A 8 28.39 -1.36 -18.36
CA THR A 8 28.10 -0.16 -17.58
C THR A 8 26.65 -0.10 -17.08
N TYR A 9 25.69 -0.59 -17.87
CA TYR A 9 24.27 -0.64 -17.48
C TYR A 9 23.89 -1.91 -16.70
N ARG A 10 24.82 -2.86 -16.53
CA ARG A 10 24.56 -4.13 -15.84
C ARG A 10 24.06 -3.93 -14.40
N LEU A 11 24.50 -2.88 -13.71
CA LEU A 11 24.02 -2.55 -12.35
C LEU A 11 22.52 -2.22 -12.34
N ALA A 12 22.05 -1.41 -13.29
CA ALA A 12 20.63 -1.07 -13.40
C ALA A 12 19.79 -2.28 -13.80
N ALA A 13 20.30 -3.13 -14.70
CA ALA A 13 19.64 -4.37 -15.10
C ALA A 13 19.55 -5.37 -13.94
N ARG A 14 20.63 -5.53 -13.16
CA ARG A 14 20.68 -6.37 -11.96
C ARG A 14 19.66 -5.90 -10.91
N ARG A 15 19.60 -4.59 -10.66
CA ARG A 15 18.57 -4.00 -9.78
C ARG A 15 17.15 -4.29 -10.29
N GLY A 16 16.91 -4.15 -11.59
CA GLY A 16 15.62 -4.50 -12.20
C GLY A 16 15.22 -5.95 -11.96
N ALA A 17 16.17 -6.89 -12.13
CA ALA A 17 15.91 -8.31 -11.87
C ALA A 17 15.54 -8.57 -10.41
N VAL A 18 16.29 -8.00 -9.46
CA VAL A 18 16.01 -8.10 -8.02
C VAL A 18 14.58 -7.63 -7.69
N LEU A 19 14.18 -6.48 -8.23
CA LEU A 19 12.86 -5.91 -8.01
C LEU A 19 11.74 -6.76 -8.63
N TYR A 20 11.95 -7.28 -9.84
CA TYR A 20 10.98 -8.17 -10.51
C TYR A 20 10.74 -9.44 -9.71
N PHE A 21 11.80 -10.14 -9.28
CA PHE A 21 11.64 -11.37 -8.50
C PHE A 21 11.02 -11.11 -7.13
N SER A 22 11.34 -9.98 -6.49
CA SER A 22 10.68 -9.57 -5.24
C SER A 22 9.17 -9.35 -5.43
N LEU A 23 8.77 -8.77 -6.57
CA LEU A 23 7.36 -8.55 -6.92
C LEU A 23 6.62 -9.87 -7.19
N VAL A 24 7.22 -10.78 -7.97
CA VAL A 24 6.62 -12.08 -8.31
C VAL A 24 6.46 -12.98 -7.08
N GLN A 25 7.40 -12.93 -6.13
CA GLN A 25 7.30 -13.72 -4.89
C GLN A 25 6.07 -13.37 -4.04
N MET A 26 5.51 -12.16 -4.19
CA MET A 26 4.29 -11.77 -3.47
C MET A 26 3.07 -12.61 -3.87
N SER A 27 3.08 -13.28 -5.02
CA SER A 27 2.03 -14.24 -5.42
C SER A 27 1.86 -15.41 -4.44
N ILE A 28 2.90 -15.74 -3.66
CA ILE A 28 2.85 -16.77 -2.61
C ILE A 28 1.98 -16.30 -1.44
N ILE A 29 1.95 -14.99 -1.17
CA ILE A 29 1.19 -14.40 -0.06
C ILE A 29 -0.28 -14.26 -0.42
N ASN A 30 -0.58 -13.89 -1.67
CA ASN A 30 -1.95 -13.77 -2.15
C ASN A 30 -2.01 -14.08 -3.65
N SER A 31 -2.97 -14.92 -4.03
CA SER A 31 -3.21 -15.36 -5.41
C SER A 31 -3.55 -14.21 -6.37
N MET A 32 -4.05 -13.07 -5.87
CA MET A 32 -4.33 -11.87 -6.65
C MET A 32 -3.06 -11.08 -7.05
N TYR A 33 -1.92 -11.36 -6.40
CA TYR A 33 -0.65 -10.63 -6.63
C TYR A 33 0.15 -11.22 -7.79
N GLN A 34 -0.48 -11.34 -8.96
CA GLN A 34 0.15 -11.85 -10.17
C GLN A 34 0.60 -10.71 -11.06
N TYR A 35 1.86 -10.75 -11.48
CA TYR A 35 2.47 -9.73 -12.33
C TYR A 35 3.18 -10.38 -13.52
N SER A 36 2.94 -9.87 -14.72
CA SER A 36 3.69 -10.31 -15.91
C SER A 36 5.01 -9.56 -16.06
N LEU A 37 5.96 -10.22 -16.71
CA LEU A 37 7.21 -9.58 -17.13
C LEU A 37 6.94 -8.40 -18.07
N ASN A 38 5.95 -8.50 -18.98
CA ASN A 38 5.63 -7.43 -19.92
C ASN A 38 5.13 -6.17 -19.22
N ALA A 39 4.26 -6.33 -18.20
CA ALA A 39 3.80 -5.20 -17.40
C ALA A 39 4.98 -4.58 -16.61
N PHE A 40 5.84 -5.42 -16.04
CA PHE A 40 7.07 -4.94 -15.38
C PHE A 40 7.99 -4.15 -16.33
N LEU A 41 8.22 -4.66 -17.54
CA LEU A 41 9.06 -3.99 -18.55
C LEU A 41 8.47 -2.64 -18.98
N SER A 42 7.15 -2.53 -19.05
CA SER A 42 6.47 -1.26 -19.37
C SER A 42 6.77 -0.20 -18.29
N VAL A 43 6.71 -0.58 -17.01
CA VAL A 43 7.08 0.31 -15.88
C VAL A 43 8.58 0.60 -15.87
N PHE A 44 9.41 -0.39 -16.22
CA PHE A 44 10.86 -0.22 -16.34
C PHE A 44 11.22 0.83 -17.40
N GLU A 45 10.66 0.70 -18.61
CA GLU A 45 10.88 1.67 -19.69
C GLU A 45 10.41 3.07 -19.32
N TYR A 46 9.23 3.16 -18.70
CA TYR A 46 8.72 4.43 -18.19
C TYR A 46 9.68 5.07 -17.16
N SER A 47 10.24 4.26 -16.26
CA SER A 47 11.21 4.71 -15.26
C SER A 47 12.51 5.23 -15.89
N VAL A 48 12.98 4.59 -16.95
CA VAL A 48 14.16 5.05 -17.70
C VAL A 48 13.87 6.37 -18.41
N LYS A 49 12.68 6.54 -18.99
CA LYS A 49 12.28 7.79 -19.68
C LYS A 49 12.05 8.96 -18.73
N SER A 50 11.45 8.71 -17.56
CA SER A 50 11.08 9.74 -16.57
C SER A 50 12.23 10.15 -15.63
N SER A 51 13.28 9.34 -15.53
CA SER A 51 14.43 9.64 -14.66
C SER A 51 15.27 10.80 -15.19
N GLN A 52 15.85 11.59 -14.27
CA GLN A 52 16.60 12.79 -14.61
C GLN A 52 17.80 12.48 -15.52
N THR A 53 17.95 13.27 -16.57
CA THR A 53 19.10 13.19 -17.47
C THR A 53 20.31 13.85 -16.82
N ASN A 54 21.46 13.21 -16.94
CA ASN A 54 22.71 13.66 -16.34
C ASN A 54 23.86 13.45 -17.33
N LEU A 55 24.74 14.43 -17.46
CA LEU A 55 25.92 14.36 -18.34
C LEU A 55 26.92 13.29 -17.87
N LYS A 56 27.01 13.06 -16.55
CA LYS A 56 27.84 12.00 -15.97
C LYS A 56 27.07 10.69 -15.92
N LEU A 57 27.58 9.67 -16.62
CA LEU A 57 26.95 8.35 -16.73
C LEU A 57 26.66 7.72 -15.36
N ASN A 58 27.58 7.80 -14.40
CA ASN A 58 27.36 7.25 -13.06
C ASN A 58 26.17 7.91 -12.34
N LYS A 59 26.05 9.24 -12.42
CA LYS A 59 24.90 9.97 -11.84
C LYS A 59 23.60 9.66 -12.57
N ARG A 60 23.67 9.43 -13.89
CA ARG A 60 22.52 8.98 -14.68
C ARG A 60 22.05 7.60 -14.22
N LEU A 61 22.97 6.64 -14.05
CA LEU A 61 22.65 5.30 -13.58
C LEU A 61 22.02 5.29 -12.19
N GLU A 62 22.58 6.08 -11.27
CA GLU A 62 22.02 6.25 -9.92
C GLU A 62 20.59 6.82 -9.98
N SER A 63 20.36 7.84 -10.80
CA SER A 63 19.02 8.40 -11.02
C SER A 63 18.04 7.38 -11.61
N ILE A 64 18.49 6.57 -12.57
CA ILE A 64 17.68 5.48 -13.15
C ILE A 64 17.33 4.46 -12.07
N ILE A 65 18.30 4.00 -11.29
CA ILE A 65 18.12 3.00 -10.23
C ILE A 65 17.13 3.51 -9.17
N ASN A 66 17.30 4.76 -8.73
CA ASN A 66 16.42 5.36 -7.72
C ASN A 66 14.99 5.55 -8.23
N THR A 67 14.84 6.00 -9.48
CA THR A 67 13.52 6.17 -10.11
C THR A 67 12.84 4.83 -10.32
N LEU A 68 13.57 3.85 -10.89
CA LEU A 68 13.07 2.50 -11.11
C LEU A 68 12.61 1.84 -9.81
N THR A 69 13.44 1.90 -8.76
CA THR A 69 13.12 1.30 -7.46
C THR A 69 11.84 1.90 -6.88
N TYR A 70 11.66 3.22 -6.98
CA TYR A 70 10.46 3.87 -6.49
C TYR A 70 9.22 3.57 -7.35
N GLN A 71 9.34 3.59 -8.68
CA GLN A 71 8.21 3.30 -9.58
C GLN A 71 7.73 1.86 -9.46
N ILE A 72 8.64 0.89 -9.32
CA ILE A 72 8.26 -0.52 -9.08
C ILE A 72 7.64 -0.70 -7.70
N TYR A 73 8.17 -0.03 -6.68
CA TYR A 73 7.55 0.00 -5.36
C TYR A 73 6.11 0.52 -5.42
N CYS A 74 5.87 1.66 -6.09
CA CYS A 74 4.53 2.22 -6.27
C CYS A 74 3.64 1.26 -7.06
N TYR A 75 4.13 0.71 -8.17
CA TYR A 75 3.38 -0.25 -8.99
C TYR A 75 2.95 -1.49 -8.20
N GLY A 76 3.84 -2.07 -7.40
CA GLY A 76 3.53 -3.22 -6.54
C GLY A 76 2.57 -2.86 -5.42
N THR A 77 2.82 -1.76 -4.69
CA THR A 77 1.99 -1.37 -3.54
C THR A 77 0.59 -0.91 -3.92
N THR A 78 0.39 -0.31 -5.09
CA THR A 78 -0.95 0.02 -5.61
C THR A 78 -1.80 -1.24 -5.80
N GLY A 79 -1.20 -2.37 -6.18
CA GLY A 79 -1.88 -3.65 -6.36
C GLY A 79 -1.91 -4.56 -5.12
N MET A 80 -1.51 -4.07 -3.95
CA MET A 80 -1.40 -4.87 -2.72
C MET A 80 -2.25 -4.30 -1.58
N PHE A 81 -2.86 -5.21 -0.81
CA PHE A 81 -3.50 -4.92 0.46
C PHE A 81 -2.52 -4.32 1.47
N GLU A 82 -3.00 -3.38 2.28
CA GLU A 82 -2.22 -2.61 3.25
C GLU A 82 -1.37 -3.51 4.16
N LYS A 83 -1.99 -4.57 4.69
CA LYS A 83 -1.34 -5.54 5.59
C LYS A 83 -0.07 -6.19 4.99
N HIS A 84 0.09 -6.17 3.68
CA HIS A 84 1.23 -6.78 2.98
C HIS A 84 2.25 -5.73 2.46
N LYS A 85 1.95 -4.43 2.52
CA LYS A 85 2.85 -3.39 1.97
C LYS A 85 4.16 -3.27 2.74
N LEU A 86 4.11 -3.35 4.07
CA LEU A 86 5.34 -3.34 4.88
C LEU A 86 6.20 -4.58 4.62
N LEU A 87 5.58 -5.75 4.50
CA LEU A 87 6.26 -7.00 4.14
C LEU A 87 6.97 -6.86 2.78
N TYR A 88 6.29 -6.32 1.77
CA TYR A 88 6.89 -6.09 0.46
C TYR A 88 8.07 -5.11 0.51
N SER A 89 7.92 -4.02 1.27
CA SER A 89 8.98 -3.03 1.49
C SER A 89 10.22 -3.65 2.15
N PHE A 90 9.99 -4.48 3.17
CA PHE A 90 11.05 -5.21 3.85
C PHE A 90 11.71 -6.23 2.92
N LEU A 91 10.93 -6.97 2.13
CA LEU A 91 11.43 -7.93 1.16
C LEU A 91 12.34 -7.25 0.12
N ILE A 92 11.91 -6.14 -0.48
CA ILE A 92 12.74 -5.38 -1.43
C ILE A 92 14.05 -4.93 -0.75
N THR A 93 13.97 -4.41 0.47
CA THR A 93 15.15 -3.94 1.23
C THR A 93 16.15 -5.08 1.44
N ILE A 94 15.67 -6.25 1.90
CA ILE A 94 16.50 -7.44 2.09
C ILE A 94 17.13 -7.89 0.77
N GLN A 95 16.35 -7.98 -0.30
CA GLN A 95 16.84 -8.47 -1.59
C GLN A 95 17.89 -7.52 -2.19
N ILE A 96 17.75 -6.21 -1.99
CA ILE A 96 18.77 -5.21 -2.35
C ILE A 96 20.05 -5.39 -1.53
N GLU A 97 19.94 -5.51 -0.21
CA GLU A 97 21.10 -5.64 0.68
C GLU A 97 21.84 -6.99 0.49
N LEU A 98 21.12 -8.06 0.15
CA LEU A 98 21.69 -9.35 -0.28
C LEU A 98 22.46 -9.20 -1.59
N ASP A 99 21.90 -8.48 -2.57
CA ASP A 99 22.54 -8.22 -3.86
C ASP A 99 23.85 -7.44 -3.71
N GLU A 100 23.86 -6.50 -2.76
CA GLU A 100 25.00 -5.67 -2.36
C GLU A 100 25.96 -6.37 -1.37
N GLN A 101 25.68 -7.61 -0.97
CA GLN A 101 26.48 -8.42 -0.05
C GLN A 101 26.67 -7.80 1.36
N LYS A 102 25.77 -6.91 1.78
CA LYS A 102 25.79 -6.30 3.12
C LYS A 102 25.19 -7.21 4.18
N ILE A 103 24.28 -8.08 3.78
CA ILE A 103 23.67 -9.11 4.64
C ILE A 103 23.85 -10.49 3.99
N ASN A 104 23.74 -11.54 4.79
CA ASN A 104 23.83 -12.92 4.33
C ASN A 104 22.57 -13.74 4.67
N TYR A 105 22.39 -14.87 3.98
CA TYR A 105 21.23 -15.74 4.17
C TYR A 105 21.15 -16.33 5.59
N ASN A 106 22.29 -16.55 6.26
CA ASN A 106 22.29 -17.09 7.63
C ASN A 106 21.72 -16.07 8.63
N GLN A 107 22.03 -14.79 8.47
CA GLN A 107 21.46 -13.70 9.27
C GLN A 107 19.95 -13.64 9.08
N ILE A 108 19.45 -13.74 7.84
CA ILE A 108 18.01 -13.76 7.55
C ILE A 108 17.35 -15.00 8.15
N ASP A 109 17.97 -16.18 8.02
CA ASP A 109 17.43 -17.42 8.58
C ASP A 109 17.30 -17.34 10.11
N PHE A 110 18.33 -16.81 10.78
CA PHE A 110 18.28 -16.52 12.21
C PHE A 110 17.18 -15.48 12.54
N PHE A 111 17.08 -14.41 11.76
CA PHE A 111 16.06 -13.38 11.95
C PHE A 111 14.63 -13.90 11.77
N LEU A 112 14.40 -14.89 10.91
CA LEU A 112 13.06 -15.46 10.74
C LEU A 112 12.78 -16.52 11.80
N LYS A 113 13.67 -17.49 11.95
CA LYS A 113 13.44 -18.69 12.75
C LYS A 113 13.83 -18.53 14.22
N GLY A 114 14.85 -17.74 14.51
CA GLY A 114 15.40 -17.60 15.85
C GLY A 114 15.99 -18.92 16.34
N ASN A 115 15.66 -19.29 17.58
CA ASN A 115 16.18 -20.52 18.17
C ASN A 115 15.30 -21.73 17.86
N LEU A 116 15.87 -22.67 17.10
CA LEU A 116 15.24 -23.95 16.72
C LEU A 116 15.68 -25.12 17.62
N SER A 117 16.68 -24.93 18.48
CA SER A 117 17.21 -26.00 19.32
C SER A 117 16.18 -26.44 20.37
N LEU A 118 15.82 -27.72 20.31
CA LEU A 118 14.93 -28.40 21.28
C LEU A 118 15.63 -28.72 22.61
N ASP A 119 16.94 -28.47 22.70
CA ASP A 119 17.78 -28.88 23.83
C ASP A 119 17.72 -27.87 25.00
N ARG A 120 16.52 -27.77 25.60
CA ARG A 120 16.20 -26.88 26.74
C ARG A 120 16.97 -27.23 28.02
N SER A 121 17.46 -28.46 28.15
CA SER A 121 18.03 -29.01 29.38
C SER A 121 19.46 -28.52 29.67
N LEU A 122 20.28 -28.33 28.65
CA LEU A 122 21.67 -27.86 28.78
C LEU A 122 21.75 -26.34 29.01
N THR A 123 20.75 -25.59 28.57
CA THR A 123 20.74 -24.12 28.52
C THR A 123 20.05 -23.47 29.72
N MET A 124 19.14 -24.16 30.44
CA MET A 124 18.55 -23.64 31.67
C MET A 124 19.58 -23.39 32.78
N LYS A 125 20.67 -24.18 32.83
CA LYS A 125 21.70 -24.07 33.89
C LYS A 125 22.63 -22.86 33.72
N THR A 126 22.69 -22.24 32.53
CA THR A 126 23.62 -21.14 32.22
C THR A 126 22.96 -19.77 32.23
N LYS A 127 21.62 -19.70 32.33
CA LYS A 127 20.89 -18.44 32.38
C LYS A 127 21.07 -17.78 33.76
N PRO A 128 21.38 -16.47 33.82
CA PRO A 128 21.39 -15.73 35.08
C PRO A 128 19.98 -15.60 35.68
N THR A 129 19.89 -15.51 37.00
CA THR A 129 18.64 -15.31 37.76
C THR A 129 18.15 -13.86 37.69
N PHE A 130 17.90 -13.37 36.48
CA PHE A 130 17.30 -12.06 36.23
C PHE A 130 15.81 -12.20 35.85
N ASN A 131 14.93 -11.55 36.61
CA ASN A 131 13.49 -11.65 36.42
C ASN A 131 13.00 -11.05 35.09
N TRP A 132 13.68 -10.03 34.57
CA TRP A 132 13.34 -9.34 33.31
C TRP A 132 13.76 -10.12 32.07
N LEU A 133 14.73 -11.03 32.19
CA LEU A 133 15.25 -11.81 31.06
C LEU A 133 14.41 -13.08 30.92
N THR A 134 13.68 -13.24 29.81
CA THR A 134 12.94 -14.48 29.54
C THR A 134 13.90 -15.61 29.12
N ASN A 135 13.46 -16.87 29.28
CA ASN A 135 14.24 -18.01 28.81
C ASN A 135 14.42 -17.94 27.28
N ASP A 136 13.35 -17.61 26.57
CA ASP A 136 13.37 -17.49 25.11
C ASP A 136 14.34 -16.41 24.62
N ALA A 137 14.37 -15.24 25.28
CA ALA A 137 15.31 -14.18 24.92
C ALA A 137 16.77 -14.61 25.15
N TRP A 138 17.06 -15.28 26.27
CA TRP A 138 18.39 -15.82 26.55
C TRP A 138 18.80 -16.87 25.52
N HIS A 139 17.87 -17.77 25.15
CA HIS A 139 18.08 -18.78 24.12
C HIS A 139 18.38 -18.17 22.75
N HIS A 140 17.71 -17.07 22.39
CA HIS A 140 18.01 -16.34 21.16
C HIS A 140 19.40 -15.70 21.21
N CYS A 141 19.77 -15.06 22.32
CA CYS A 141 21.10 -14.45 22.49
C CYS A 141 22.22 -15.49 22.42
N LEU A 142 22.00 -16.68 22.99
CA LEU A 142 22.97 -17.76 22.96
C LEU A 142 23.19 -18.28 21.54
N GLN A 143 22.11 -18.49 20.79
CA GLN A 143 22.24 -18.88 19.38
C GLN A 143 22.86 -17.78 18.53
N LEU A 144 22.51 -16.51 18.77
CA LEU A 144 23.11 -15.36 18.09
C LEU A 144 24.63 -15.32 18.32
N SER A 145 25.06 -15.46 19.57
CA SER A 145 26.48 -15.51 19.97
C SER A 145 27.22 -16.69 19.32
N LYS A 146 26.58 -17.86 19.21
CA LYS A 146 27.18 -19.06 18.60
C LYS A 146 27.28 -18.96 17.08
N MET A 147 26.26 -18.44 16.41
CA MET A 147 26.21 -18.37 14.94
C MET A 147 27.01 -17.20 14.37
N PHE A 148 27.12 -16.10 15.13
CA PHE A 148 27.77 -14.86 14.70
C PHE A 148 28.82 -14.39 15.73
N PRO A 149 29.87 -15.19 15.98
CA PRO A 149 30.84 -14.91 17.03
C PRO A 149 31.61 -13.61 16.80
N GLU A 150 31.86 -13.23 15.54
CA GLU A 150 32.63 -12.02 15.17
C GLU A 150 32.15 -10.76 15.90
N HIS A 151 30.83 -10.60 16.03
CA HIS A 151 30.23 -9.42 16.66
C HIS A 151 29.50 -9.73 17.99
N PHE A 152 29.15 -11.00 18.26
CA PHE A 152 28.30 -11.37 19.40
C PHE A 152 28.95 -12.35 20.39
N GLN A 153 30.25 -12.67 20.27
CA GLN A 153 30.93 -13.60 21.19
C GLN A 153 30.80 -13.18 22.66
N ASN A 154 30.95 -11.89 22.97
CA ASN A 154 30.90 -11.38 24.34
C ASN A 154 29.49 -10.96 24.80
N LEU A 155 28.45 -11.17 23.98
CA LEU A 155 27.09 -10.73 24.29
C LEU A 155 26.57 -11.28 25.62
N LEU A 156 26.73 -12.59 25.84
CA LEU A 156 26.23 -13.23 27.07
C LEU A 156 26.95 -12.72 28.32
N ILE A 157 28.24 -12.40 28.20
CA ILE A 157 29.06 -11.86 29.29
C ILE A 157 28.61 -10.42 29.60
N HIS A 158 28.47 -9.58 28.58
CA HIS A 158 28.04 -8.19 28.77
C HIS A 158 26.62 -8.09 29.36
N ILE A 159 25.71 -9.00 29.01
CA ILE A 159 24.37 -9.06 29.63
C ILE A 159 24.47 -9.34 31.14
N GLN A 160 25.42 -10.16 31.58
CA GLN A 160 25.63 -10.49 32.99
C GLN A 160 26.34 -9.35 33.75
N GLU A 161 27.39 -8.79 33.17
CA GLU A 161 28.17 -7.71 33.78
C GLU A 161 27.37 -6.40 33.86
N TYR A 162 26.72 -5.99 32.78
CA TYR A 162 25.99 -4.72 32.64
C TYR A 162 24.47 -4.90 32.76
N HIS A 163 24.03 -5.83 33.59
CA HIS A 163 22.62 -6.24 33.70
C HIS A 163 21.63 -5.09 34.00
N HIS A 164 22.06 -4.02 34.68
CA HIS A 164 21.23 -2.84 34.95
C HIS A 164 20.90 -2.06 33.68
N ASP A 165 21.89 -1.84 32.81
CA ASP A 165 21.71 -1.08 31.55
C ASP A 165 20.83 -1.86 30.58
N TRP A 166 21.04 -3.17 30.47
CA TRP A 166 20.20 -4.06 29.66
C TRP A 166 18.76 -4.10 30.15
N LYS A 167 18.56 -4.18 31.48
CA LYS A 167 17.22 -4.11 32.07
C LYS A 167 16.53 -2.80 31.69
N GLN A 168 17.22 -1.67 31.88
CA GLN A 168 16.66 -0.36 31.57
C GLN A 168 16.27 -0.26 30.09
N TRP A 169 17.13 -0.72 29.19
CA TRP A 169 16.86 -0.70 27.75
C TRP A 169 15.67 -1.58 27.35
N ILE A 170 15.54 -2.78 27.92
CA ILE A 170 14.42 -3.71 27.62
C ILE A 170 13.10 -3.19 28.18
N GLU A 171 13.13 -2.54 29.34
CA GLU A 171 11.94 -1.98 29.99
C GLU A 171 11.53 -0.62 29.40
N CYS A 172 12.31 -0.03 28.49
CA CYS A 172 11.89 1.15 27.73
C CYS A 172 10.67 0.84 26.83
N ASP A 173 9.80 1.83 26.63
CA ASP A 173 8.61 1.68 25.78
C ASP A 173 8.95 1.51 24.29
N GLU A 174 10.05 2.14 23.84
CA GLU A 174 10.48 2.19 22.43
C GLU A 174 11.97 1.84 22.26
N PRO A 175 12.38 0.62 22.62
CA PRO A 175 13.80 0.22 22.65
C PRO A 175 14.50 0.37 21.29
N GLU A 176 13.76 0.28 20.18
CA GLU A 176 14.26 0.48 18.82
C GLU A 176 14.74 1.90 18.50
N ASN A 177 14.34 2.88 19.31
CA ASN A 177 14.72 4.29 19.16
C ASN A 177 15.87 4.69 20.09
N TYR A 178 16.22 3.84 21.06
CA TYR A 178 17.31 4.09 22.00
C TYR A 178 18.59 3.38 21.60
N LEU A 179 19.71 3.91 22.09
CA LEU A 179 21.02 3.30 21.91
C LEU A 179 21.06 1.97 22.68
N PHE A 180 21.63 0.95 22.04
CA PHE A 180 21.92 -0.32 22.70
C PHE A 180 22.91 -0.11 23.85
N PRO A 181 22.85 -0.93 24.92
CA PRO A 181 23.89 -0.92 25.93
C PRO A 181 25.28 -1.19 25.33
N ASN A 182 26.34 -0.69 25.98
CA ASN A 182 27.74 -0.96 25.62
C ASN A 182 28.12 -0.52 24.17
N LEU A 183 28.94 -1.33 23.50
CA LEU A 183 29.58 -1.03 22.21
C LEU A 183 28.74 -1.41 20.97
N TYR A 184 27.54 -1.95 21.15
CA TYR A 184 26.74 -2.52 20.04
C TYR A 184 26.25 -1.46 19.04
N ASN A 185 26.18 -0.18 19.43
CA ASN A 185 25.82 0.91 18.49
C ASN A 185 26.91 1.24 17.48
N GLU A 186 28.18 0.94 17.78
CA GLU A 186 29.30 1.22 16.87
C GLU A 186 29.74 -0.06 16.16
N LEU A 187 29.67 -1.19 16.86
CA LEU A 187 30.13 -2.47 16.36
C LEU A 187 29.15 -3.13 15.37
N LEU A 188 27.83 -2.99 15.57
CA LEU A 188 26.83 -3.69 14.75
C LEU A 188 26.39 -2.89 13.53
N ASN A 189 26.24 -3.60 12.41
CA ASN A 189 25.51 -3.07 11.25
C ASN A 189 24.00 -3.02 11.51
N ASP A 190 23.26 -2.39 10.60
CA ASP A 190 21.83 -2.14 10.80
C ASP A 190 20.98 -3.41 10.90
N PHE A 191 21.32 -4.47 10.15
CA PHE A 191 20.59 -5.74 10.20
C PHE A 191 20.93 -6.53 11.47
N GLU A 192 22.17 -6.47 11.93
CA GLU A 192 22.61 -7.08 13.18
C GLU A 192 21.94 -6.46 14.40
N ARG A 193 21.74 -5.13 14.40
CA ARG A 193 20.92 -4.45 15.41
C ARG A 193 19.49 -4.97 15.42
N LEU A 194 18.92 -5.20 14.23
CA LEU A 194 17.58 -5.78 14.09
C LEU A 194 17.52 -7.21 14.64
N MET A 195 18.55 -8.04 14.40
CA MET A 195 18.67 -9.38 14.98
C MET A 195 18.79 -9.36 16.50
N LEU A 196 19.59 -8.44 17.05
CA LEU A 196 19.75 -8.27 18.49
C LEU A 196 18.45 -7.83 19.15
N LEU A 197 17.77 -6.83 18.58
CA LEU A 197 16.49 -6.35 19.09
C LEU A 197 15.42 -7.45 19.09
N ARG A 198 15.36 -8.25 18.02
CA ARG A 198 14.46 -9.41 17.93
C ARG A 198 14.65 -10.40 19.08
N CYS A 199 15.86 -10.55 19.61
CA CYS A 199 16.12 -11.47 20.70
C CYS A 199 15.32 -11.10 21.96
N PHE A 200 15.15 -9.81 22.22
CA PHE A 200 14.47 -9.31 23.43
C PHE A 200 13.03 -8.86 23.19
N CYS A 201 12.78 -8.11 22.10
CA CYS A 201 11.56 -7.34 21.89
C CYS A 201 10.85 -7.72 20.59
N GLN A 202 10.30 -8.93 20.50
CA GLN A 202 9.59 -9.41 19.30
C GLN A 202 8.33 -8.60 18.98
N ASN A 203 7.66 -8.07 20.01
CA ASN A 203 6.48 -7.22 19.88
C ASN A 203 6.77 -5.85 19.24
N ARG A 204 8.02 -5.35 19.33
CA ARG A 204 8.44 -4.07 18.74
C ARG A 204 9.12 -4.23 17.38
N ILE A 205 9.24 -5.46 16.86
CA ILE A 205 10.04 -5.72 15.67
C ILE A 205 9.53 -5.01 14.41
N ILE A 206 8.20 -4.79 14.32
CA ILE A 206 7.57 -4.07 13.22
C ILE A 206 8.09 -2.62 13.15
N PHE A 207 8.25 -1.95 14.30
CA PHE A 207 8.79 -0.59 14.37
C PHE A 207 10.28 -0.56 14.02
N ALA A 208 11.05 -1.54 14.51
CA ALA A 208 12.45 -1.68 14.14
C ALA A 208 12.64 -1.93 12.63
N ILE A 209 11.75 -2.71 11.99
CA ILE A 209 11.73 -2.90 10.54
C ILE A 209 11.43 -1.58 9.82
N ASN A 210 10.48 -0.78 10.30
CA ASN A 210 10.22 0.56 9.74
C ASN A 210 11.46 1.46 9.80
N ASN A 211 12.16 1.48 10.94
CA ASN A 211 13.40 2.24 11.11
C ASN A 211 14.50 1.73 10.16
N TYR A 212 14.64 0.41 10.04
CA TYR A 212 15.59 -0.23 9.14
C TYR A 212 15.35 0.15 7.66
N ILE A 213 14.11 0.03 7.18
CA ILE A 213 13.74 0.41 5.81
C ILE A 213 13.96 1.92 5.59
N THR A 214 13.57 2.74 6.55
CA THR A 214 13.72 4.20 6.48
C THR A 214 15.19 4.61 6.38
N LYS A 215 16.08 3.92 7.09
CA LYS A 215 17.52 4.20 7.04
C LYS A 215 18.17 3.79 5.72
N ILE A 216 17.76 2.64 5.15
CA ILE A 216 18.40 2.08 3.94
C ILE A 216 17.80 2.63 2.66
N MET A 217 16.47 2.65 2.55
CA MET A 217 15.77 3.05 1.34
C MET A 217 15.13 4.44 1.45
N GLY A 218 14.74 4.86 2.66
CA GLY A 218 14.08 6.15 2.92
C GLY A 218 12.62 6.03 3.32
N GLU A 219 12.09 7.09 3.95
CA GLU A 219 10.72 7.15 4.51
C GLU A 219 9.61 6.94 3.46
N LYS A 220 9.89 7.27 2.19
CA LYS A 220 8.93 7.09 1.08
C LYS A 220 8.57 5.63 0.78
N TYR A 221 9.30 4.66 1.35
CA TYR A 221 9.05 3.23 1.18
C TYR A 221 8.24 2.61 2.33
N ILE A 222 7.98 3.35 3.41
CA ILE A 222 7.07 2.93 4.48
C ILE A 222 5.70 3.59 4.37
N THR A 223 5.60 4.68 3.60
CA THR A 223 4.34 5.39 3.36
C THR A 223 3.77 4.96 2.00
N PRO A 224 2.60 4.32 1.96
CA PRO A 224 2.00 3.90 0.69
C PRO A 224 1.67 5.13 -0.19
N PRO A 225 1.82 5.03 -1.53
CA PRO A 225 1.47 6.12 -2.42
C PRO A 225 -0.04 6.39 -2.37
N THR A 226 -0.42 7.65 -2.46
CA THR A 226 -1.83 8.03 -2.66
C THR A 226 -2.28 7.61 -4.05
N ILE A 227 -3.45 7.00 -4.14
CA ILE A 227 -4.04 6.55 -5.39
C ILE A 227 -4.72 7.74 -6.07
N TYR A 228 -4.34 8.02 -7.31
CA TYR A 228 -4.99 9.03 -8.15
C TYR A 228 -5.56 8.37 -9.40
N PHE A 229 -6.88 8.48 -9.59
CA PHE A 229 -7.57 7.90 -10.75
C PHE A 229 -7.08 8.45 -12.10
N ASP A 230 -6.67 9.71 -12.14
CA ASP A 230 -6.04 10.30 -13.32
C ASP A 230 -4.73 9.59 -13.71
N SER A 231 -3.89 9.26 -12.72
CA SER A 231 -2.63 8.53 -12.95
C SER A 231 -2.87 7.08 -13.36
N ILE A 232 -3.90 6.42 -12.79
CA ILE A 232 -4.31 5.07 -13.20
C ILE A 232 -4.72 5.08 -14.68
N PHE A 233 -5.52 6.08 -15.09
CA PHE A 233 -5.93 6.23 -16.47
C PHE A 233 -4.76 6.46 -17.43
N GLU A 234 -3.80 7.32 -17.07
CA GLU A 234 -2.60 7.58 -17.88
C GLU A 234 -1.71 6.34 -18.07
N GLN A 235 -1.69 5.43 -17.08
CA GLN A 235 -0.94 4.18 -17.15
C GLN A 235 -1.70 3.05 -17.89
N SER A 236 -2.98 3.27 -18.19
CA SER A 236 -3.83 2.28 -18.85
C SER A 236 -3.80 2.40 -20.37
N THR A 237 -4.03 1.27 -21.04
CA THR A 237 -4.12 1.18 -22.50
C THR A 237 -5.38 0.44 -22.92
N SER A 238 -5.69 0.43 -24.22
CA SER A 238 -6.83 -0.34 -24.75
C SER A 238 -6.66 -1.86 -24.63
N GLN A 239 -5.46 -2.33 -24.32
CA GLN A 239 -5.11 -3.75 -24.23
C GLN A 239 -4.91 -4.23 -22.78
N ILE A 240 -4.65 -3.30 -21.85
CA ILE A 240 -4.39 -3.61 -20.44
C ILE A 240 -5.60 -3.17 -19.62
N PRO A 241 -6.49 -4.10 -19.22
CA PRO A 241 -7.59 -3.78 -18.32
C PRO A 241 -7.10 -3.30 -16.95
N ILE A 242 -7.95 -2.53 -16.29
CA ILE A 242 -7.74 -2.06 -14.91
C ILE A 242 -8.66 -2.88 -14.00
N ILE A 243 -8.08 -3.55 -13.00
CA ILE A 243 -8.82 -4.35 -12.03
C ILE A 243 -8.72 -3.69 -10.66
N PHE A 244 -9.85 -3.21 -10.16
CA PHE A 244 -10.01 -2.78 -8.79
C PHE A 244 -10.34 -3.99 -7.91
N ILE A 245 -9.45 -4.29 -6.98
CA ILE A 245 -9.62 -5.31 -5.96
C ILE A 245 -10.14 -4.60 -4.71
N LEU A 246 -11.38 -4.91 -4.33
CA LEU A 246 -12.11 -4.18 -3.31
C LEU A 246 -12.01 -4.90 -1.96
N SER A 247 -11.79 -4.13 -0.90
CA SER A 247 -12.15 -4.54 0.47
C SER A 247 -13.62 -4.18 0.75
N PRO A 248 -14.31 -4.89 1.66
CA PRO A 248 -15.70 -4.60 2.00
C PRO A 248 -15.92 -3.12 2.34
N GLY A 249 -17.01 -2.54 1.84
CA GLY A 249 -17.37 -1.13 2.05
C GLY A 249 -16.64 -0.13 1.14
N SER A 250 -15.82 -0.59 0.19
CA SER A 250 -15.14 0.26 -0.79
C SER A 250 -15.72 0.07 -2.20
N ASP A 251 -16.08 1.15 -2.89
CA ASP A 251 -16.52 1.11 -4.29
C ASP A 251 -16.00 2.32 -5.09
N PRO A 252 -15.12 2.11 -6.10
CA PRO A 252 -14.55 3.18 -6.92
C PRO A 252 -15.49 3.67 -8.03
N THR A 253 -16.71 3.13 -8.15
CA THR A 253 -17.61 3.39 -9.28
C THR A 253 -17.89 4.88 -9.47
N ASN A 254 -18.18 5.61 -8.40
CA ASN A 254 -18.44 7.05 -8.46
C ASN A 254 -17.21 7.85 -8.91
N ASP A 255 -16.01 7.44 -8.49
CA ASP A 255 -14.77 8.11 -8.89
C ASP A 255 -14.46 7.88 -10.37
N ILE A 256 -14.73 6.67 -10.88
CA ILE A 256 -14.58 6.34 -12.30
C ILE A 256 -15.60 7.12 -13.14
N GLN A 257 -16.84 7.26 -12.67
CA GLN A 257 -17.86 8.10 -13.33
C GLN A 257 -17.41 9.56 -13.40
N LYS A 258 -17.00 10.15 -12.27
CA LYS A 258 -16.48 11.52 -12.23
C LYS A 258 -15.25 11.70 -13.13
N LEU A 259 -14.36 10.71 -13.19
CA LEU A 259 -13.21 10.74 -14.11
C LEU A 259 -13.67 10.75 -15.57
N ALA A 260 -14.59 9.85 -15.94
CA ALA A 260 -15.12 9.78 -17.30
C ALA A 260 -15.79 11.09 -17.71
N GLU A 261 -16.62 11.67 -16.83
CA GLU A 261 -17.26 12.98 -17.04
C GLU A 261 -16.23 14.09 -17.25
N ARG A 262 -15.20 14.18 -16.40
CA ARG A 262 -14.12 15.17 -16.54
C ARG A 262 -13.37 15.03 -17.86
N LYS A 263 -12.97 13.81 -18.25
CA LYS A 263 -12.26 13.58 -19.52
C LYS A 263 -13.15 13.86 -20.73
N ASN A 264 -14.46 13.59 -20.62
CA ASN A 264 -15.44 13.93 -21.64
C ASN A 264 -15.65 15.44 -21.78
N GLN A 265 -15.70 16.18 -20.68
CA GLN A 265 -15.78 17.64 -20.70
C GLN A 265 -14.54 18.26 -21.36
N ILE A 266 -13.34 17.78 -21.02
CA ILE A 266 -12.08 18.21 -21.66
C ILE A 266 -12.13 17.94 -23.17
N HIS A 267 -12.63 16.77 -23.59
CA HIS A 267 -12.81 16.47 -25.01
C HIS A 267 -13.77 17.44 -25.71
N LYS A 268 -14.91 17.77 -25.08
CA LYS A 268 -15.86 18.74 -25.63
C LYS A 268 -15.23 20.13 -25.79
N ILE A 269 -14.51 20.61 -24.77
CA ILE A 269 -13.81 21.90 -24.82
C ILE A 269 -12.77 21.91 -25.94
N ASN A 270 -12.05 20.80 -26.16
CA ASN A 270 -11.05 20.70 -27.23
C ASN A 270 -11.67 20.69 -28.64
N ILE A 271 -12.87 20.12 -28.79
CA ILE A 271 -13.67 20.16 -30.02
C ILE A 271 -14.17 21.60 -30.28
N GLU A 272 -14.71 22.27 -29.26
CA GLU A 272 -15.18 23.66 -29.36
C GLU A 272 -14.04 24.64 -29.69
N ASN A 273 -12.83 24.38 -29.19
CA ASN A 273 -11.62 25.14 -29.50
C ASN A 273 -10.94 24.73 -30.83
N GLY A 274 -11.54 23.83 -31.62
CA GLY A 274 -11.07 23.46 -32.96
C GLY A 274 -9.79 22.62 -33.00
N THR A 275 -9.42 21.98 -31.89
CA THR A 275 -8.16 21.20 -31.77
C THR A 275 -8.31 19.70 -32.01
N THR A 276 -9.54 19.17 -32.02
CA THR A 276 -9.84 17.75 -32.27
C THR A 276 -11.11 17.61 -33.11
N GLY A 277 -11.15 16.62 -34.01
CA GLY A 277 -12.26 16.36 -34.94
C GLY A 277 -13.56 15.91 -34.27
N ASN A 278 -14.64 15.88 -35.07
CA ASN A 278 -16.04 15.61 -34.70
C ASN A 278 -16.30 14.16 -34.20
N ASP A 279 -15.75 13.75 -33.06
CA ASP A 279 -16.08 12.45 -32.46
C ASP A 279 -17.20 12.58 -31.41
N GLU A 280 -18.23 11.73 -31.58
CA GLU A 280 -19.40 11.64 -30.71
C GLU A 280 -19.05 11.18 -29.28
N HIS A 281 -19.98 11.45 -28.35
CA HIS A 281 -19.89 11.22 -26.91
C HIS A 281 -19.21 9.89 -26.49
N LYS A 282 -18.05 9.99 -25.83
CA LYS A 282 -17.34 8.87 -25.20
C LYS A 282 -18.01 8.46 -23.88
N SER A 283 -19.16 7.81 -23.91
CA SER A 283 -19.90 7.42 -22.70
C SER A 283 -19.25 6.26 -21.94
N LEU A 284 -19.19 6.32 -20.61
CA LEU A 284 -18.91 5.18 -19.74
C LEU A 284 -20.16 4.29 -19.64
N ARG A 285 -20.03 3.01 -19.97
CA ARG A 285 -21.08 2.00 -19.75
C ARG A 285 -20.74 1.16 -18.52
N ILE A 286 -21.71 1.00 -17.62
CA ILE A 286 -21.55 0.23 -16.38
C ILE A 286 -22.46 -0.99 -16.45
N LEU A 287 -21.91 -2.16 -16.12
CA LEU A 287 -22.65 -3.42 -16.03
C LEU A 287 -22.28 -4.16 -14.75
N ALA A 288 -23.29 -4.48 -13.94
CA ALA A 288 -23.11 -5.36 -12.79
C ALA A 288 -23.14 -6.82 -13.23
N MET A 289 -22.07 -7.55 -12.91
CA MET A 289 -21.98 -8.97 -13.24
C MET A 289 -22.85 -9.78 -12.28
N GLY A 290 -23.70 -10.62 -12.86
CA GLY A 290 -24.59 -11.53 -12.16
C GLY A 290 -25.07 -12.62 -13.12
N GLN A 291 -25.87 -13.55 -12.62
CA GLN A 291 -26.35 -14.67 -13.43
C GLN A 291 -27.11 -14.18 -14.67
N GLY A 292 -26.73 -14.67 -15.86
CA GLY A 292 -27.39 -14.32 -17.12
C GLY A 292 -26.89 -13.03 -17.79
N GLN A 293 -25.89 -12.35 -17.24
CA GLN A 293 -25.31 -11.13 -17.81
C GLN A 293 -24.15 -11.40 -18.79
N GLU A 294 -23.75 -12.66 -19.02
CA GLU A 294 -22.56 -13.00 -19.81
C GLU A 294 -22.65 -12.45 -21.24
N LYS A 295 -23.78 -12.72 -21.91
CA LYS A 295 -23.99 -12.31 -23.32
C LYS A 295 -24.04 -10.79 -23.47
N LEU A 296 -24.68 -10.11 -22.53
CA LEU A 296 -24.77 -8.64 -22.53
C LEU A 296 -23.41 -8.00 -22.29
N ALA A 297 -22.60 -8.58 -21.39
CA ALA A 297 -21.24 -8.14 -21.13
C ALA A 297 -20.33 -8.30 -22.36
N LEU A 298 -20.40 -9.44 -23.07
CA LEU A 298 -19.65 -9.65 -24.32
C LEU A 298 -20.07 -8.66 -25.42
N GLN A 299 -21.37 -8.46 -25.62
CA GLN A 299 -21.86 -7.48 -26.59
C GLN A 299 -21.39 -6.06 -26.24
N ALA A 300 -21.40 -5.70 -24.96
CA ALA A 300 -20.91 -4.43 -24.48
C ALA A 300 -19.40 -4.28 -24.68
N LEU A 301 -18.63 -5.34 -24.45
CA LEU A 301 -17.18 -5.38 -24.66
C LEU A 301 -16.84 -5.12 -26.13
N HIS A 302 -17.45 -5.86 -27.06
CA HIS A 302 -17.20 -5.66 -28.49
C HIS A 302 -17.62 -4.26 -28.96
N ALA A 303 -18.80 -3.78 -28.53
CA ALA A 303 -19.24 -2.43 -28.84
C ALA A 303 -18.23 -1.38 -28.34
N ALA A 304 -17.75 -1.52 -27.11
CA ALA A 304 -16.79 -0.59 -26.51
C ALA A 304 -15.42 -0.65 -27.20
N GLN A 305 -14.94 -1.85 -27.57
CA GLN A 305 -13.71 -2.04 -28.32
C GLN A 305 -13.77 -1.40 -29.71
N HIS A 306 -14.92 -1.44 -30.38
CA HIS A 306 -15.09 -0.82 -31.70
C HIS A 306 -15.30 0.70 -31.63
N GLN A 307 -16.09 1.17 -30.67
CA GLN A 307 -16.46 2.58 -30.55
C GLN A 307 -15.45 3.42 -29.76
N GLY A 308 -14.53 2.79 -29.02
CA GLY A 308 -13.60 3.51 -28.16
C GLY A 308 -14.21 4.06 -26.87
N THR A 309 -15.30 3.46 -26.41
CA THR A 309 -15.98 3.85 -25.16
C THR A 309 -15.39 3.10 -23.96
N TRP A 310 -15.76 3.53 -22.75
CA TRP A 310 -15.29 2.89 -21.53
C TRP A 310 -16.32 1.89 -21.03
N LEU A 311 -15.87 0.73 -20.57
CA LEU A 311 -16.72 -0.30 -19.98
C LEU A 311 -16.27 -0.59 -18.56
N LEU A 312 -17.19 -0.48 -17.60
CA LEU A 312 -17.01 -0.89 -16.21
C LEU A 312 -17.83 -2.15 -15.94
N LEU A 313 -17.14 -3.25 -15.64
CA LEU A 313 -17.74 -4.50 -15.18
C LEU A 313 -17.64 -4.55 -13.65
N GLN A 314 -18.78 -4.50 -12.96
CA GLN A 314 -18.83 -4.56 -11.51
C GLN A 314 -19.01 -5.98 -10.99
N ASN A 315 -18.51 -6.27 -9.79
CA ASN A 315 -18.73 -7.53 -9.08
C ASN A 315 -18.31 -8.77 -9.88
N CYS A 316 -17.21 -8.69 -10.61
CA CYS A 316 -16.71 -9.77 -11.46
C CYS A 316 -16.46 -11.09 -10.70
N HIS A 317 -16.24 -10.99 -9.38
CA HIS A 317 -16.11 -12.11 -8.47
C HIS A 317 -17.33 -13.05 -8.45
N LEU A 318 -18.52 -12.55 -8.78
CA LEU A 318 -19.77 -13.32 -8.79
C LEU A 318 -19.90 -14.26 -10.00
N LEU A 319 -19.08 -14.10 -11.04
CA LEU A 319 -19.22 -14.84 -12.30
C LEU A 319 -17.87 -15.31 -12.87
N LEU A 320 -17.25 -16.27 -12.18
CA LEU A 320 -15.94 -16.80 -12.53
C LEU A 320 -15.86 -17.46 -13.92
N SER A 321 -16.92 -18.13 -14.37
CA SER A 321 -16.96 -18.76 -15.69
C SER A 321 -16.77 -17.74 -16.81
N PHE A 322 -17.44 -16.59 -16.71
CA PHE A 322 -17.34 -15.49 -17.65
C PHE A 322 -15.94 -14.87 -17.67
N LEU A 323 -15.23 -14.81 -16.53
CA LEU A 323 -13.87 -14.26 -16.51
C LEU A 323 -12.90 -15.05 -17.40
N ASN A 324 -13.06 -16.37 -17.50
CA ASN A 324 -12.25 -17.20 -18.40
C ASN A 324 -12.59 -16.96 -19.89
N GLU A 325 -13.84 -16.62 -20.20
CA GLU A 325 -14.26 -16.24 -21.55
C GLU A 325 -13.73 -14.85 -21.90
N LEU A 326 -13.86 -13.89 -20.97
CA LEU A 326 -13.33 -12.54 -21.10
C LEU A 326 -11.83 -12.53 -21.36
N GLU A 327 -11.06 -13.35 -20.63
CA GLU A 327 -9.63 -13.52 -20.85
C GLU A 327 -9.32 -13.94 -22.29
N LYS A 328 -10.02 -14.94 -22.83
CA LYS A 328 -9.84 -15.39 -24.22
C LYS A 328 -10.19 -14.29 -25.22
N GLU A 329 -11.29 -13.57 -25.01
CA GLU A 329 -11.71 -12.48 -25.91
C GLU A 329 -10.70 -11.33 -25.92
N LEU A 330 -10.12 -10.97 -24.77
CA LEU A 330 -9.07 -9.95 -24.69
C LEU A 330 -7.78 -10.41 -25.38
N GLU A 331 -7.45 -11.70 -25.37
CA GLU A 331 -6.29 -12.23 -26.10
C GLU A 331 -6.48 -12.27 -27.60
N LEU A 332 -7.71 -12.53 -28.07
CA LEU A 332 -8.05 -12.57 -29.50
C LEU A 332 -8.17 -11.16 -30.10
N SER A 333 -8.54 -10.16 -29.28
CA SER A 333 -8.79 -8.78 -29.73
C SER A 333 -7.50 -8.01 -30.02
N THR A 334 -6.94 -8.24 -31.21
CA THR A 334 -5.70 -7.58 -31.66
C THR A 334 -5.89 -6.14 -32.17
N LYS A 335 -7.14 -5.69 -32.37
CA LYS A 335 -7.47 -4.35 -32.89
C LYS A 335 -8.61 -3.72 -32.10
N SER A 336 -8.32 -3.22 -30.91
CA SER A 336 -9.25 -2.37 -30.14
C SER A 336 -8.97 -0.89 -30.43
N HIS A 337 -10.02 -0.07 -30.38
CA HIS A 337 -9.90 1.38 -30.50
C HIS A 337 -8.92 1.94 -29.44
N PRO A 338 -8.02 2.88 -29.77
CA PRO A 338 -7.01 3.40 -28.83
C PRO A 338 -7.57 3.98 -27.53
N ASP A 339 -8.77 4.57 -27.59
CA ASP A 339 -9.46 5.17 -26.43
C ASP A 339 -10.29 4.19 -25.59
N PHE A 340 -10.48 2.95 -26.06
CA PHE A 340 -11.18 1.93 -25.29
C PHE A 340 -10.49 1.72 -23.95
N ARG A 341 -11.27 1.63 -22.88
CA ARG A 341 -10.79 1.27 -21.54
C ARG A 341 -11.72 0.28 -20.90
N LEU A 342 -11.15 -0.80 -20.37
CA LEU A 342 -11.86 -1.80 -19.58
C LEU A 342 -11.51 -1.63 -18.10
N TRP A 343 -12.53 -1.38 -17.30
CA TRP A 343 -12.47 -1.26 -15.86
C TRP A 343 -13.23 -2.43 -15.24
N MET A 344 -12.70 -3.01 -14.18
CA MET A 344 -13.31 -4.14 -13.51
C MET A 344 -13.29 -3.93 -12.00
N THR A 345 -14.35 -4.28 -11.30
CA THR A 345 -14.34 -4.38 -9.84
C THR A 345 -14.55 -5.82 -9.40
N THR A 346 -13.78 -6.25 -8.41
CA THR A 346 -13.82 -7.61 -7.89
C THR A 346 -13.44 -7.65 -6.42
N GLU A 347 -14.04 -8.56 -5.66
CA GLU A 347 -13.46 -8.98 -4.39
C GLU A 347 -12.30 -9.96 -4.67
N PRO A 348 -11.35 -10.13 -3.73
CA PRO A 348 -10.27 -11.09 -3.87
C PRO A 348 -10.81 -12.54 -3.89
N ILE A 349 -10.49 -13.30 -4.94
CA ILE A 349 -10.82 -14.73 -5.04
C ILE A 349 -9.63 -15.54 -5.54
N GLU A 350 -9.40 -16.70 -4.93
CA GLU A 350 -8.29 -17.59 -5.30
C GLU A 350 -8.35 -18.13 -6.73
N LYS A 351 -9.54 -18.34 -7.27
CA LYS A 351 -9.79 -18.89 -8.61
C LYS A 351 -9.90 -17.82 -9.70
N PHE A 352 -9.53 -16.58 -9.41
CA PHE A 352 -9.53 -15.52 -10.41
C PHE A 352 -8.52 -15.88 -11.54
N PRO A 353 -8.84 -15.69 -12.84
CA PRO A 353 -7.96 -16.12 -13.91
C PRO A 353 -6.59 -15.43 -13.88
N ILE A 354 -5.53 -16.24 -13.90
CA ILE A 354 -4.15 -15.77 -13.69
C ILE A 354 -3.69 -14.90 -14.85
N GLY A 355 -3.98 -15.26 -16.11
CA GLY A 355 -3.53 -14.46 -17.25
C GLY A 355 -4.22 -13.10 -17.28
N LEU A 356 -5.48 -12.99 -16.84
CA LEU A 356 -6.16 -11.71 -16.65
C LEU A 356 -5.50 -10.86 -15.56
N LEU A 357 -5.11 -11.44 -14.41
CA LEU A 357 -4.34 -10.72 -13.39
C LEU A 357 -2.95 -10.31 -13.91
N GLN A 358 -2.27 -11.17 -14.66
CA GLN A 358 -0.95 -10.88 -15.20
C GLN A 358 -0.98 -9.78 -16.28
N LYS A 359 -2.07 -9.69 -17.05
CA LYS A 359 -2.30 -8.71 -18.12
C LYS A 359 -3.13 -7.50 -17.69
N SER A 360 -3.23 -7.22 -16.39
CA SER A 360 -3.98 -6.07 -15.88
C SER A 360 -3.14 -5.16 -15.00
N TYR A 361 -3.54 -3.89 -14.99
CA TYR A 361 -3.15 -2.94 -13.97
C TYR A 361 -4.06 -3.12 -12.76
N LYS A 362 -3.49 -3.55 -11.62
CA LYS A 362 -4.26 -3.88 -10.42
C LYS A 362 -4.21 -2.71 -9.44
N VAL A 363 -5.36 -2.39 -8.88
CA VAL A 363 -5.50 -1.35 -7.87
C VAL A 363 -6.30 -1.91 -6.71
N VAL A 364 -5.70 -1.98 -5.53
CA VAL A 364 -6.39 -2.38 -4.32
C VAL A 364 -7.01 -1.13 -3.69
N ILE A 365 -8.33 -1.15 -3.51
CA ILE A 365 -9.08 -0.09 -2.85
C ILE A 365 -9.54 -0.61 -1.49
N GLU A 366 -9.03 0.03 -0.44
CA GLU A 366 -9.37 -0.27 0.94
C GLU A 366 -9.58 1.03 1.71
N PRO A 367 -10.37 1.01 2.80
CA PRO A 367 -10.41 2.13 3.72
C PRO A 367 -8.99 2.41 4.24
N PRO A 368 -8.58 3.69 4.32
CA PRO A 368 -7.24 4.04 4.76
C PRO A 368 -6.94 3.52 6.16
N SER A 369 -5.71 3.05 6.34
CA SER A 369 -5.38 2.28 7.51
C SER A 369 -5.22 3.14 8.75
N THR A 370 -4.61 4.33 8.72
CA THR A 370 -4.36 5.11 9.96
C THR A 370 -5.27 6.32 10.09
N ILE A 371 -5.48 6.83 11.31
CA ILE A 371 -6.20 8.09 11.56
C ILE A 371 -5.65 9.22 10.68
N LYS A 372 -4.32 9.36 10.58
CA LYS A 372 -3.67 10.38 9.75
C LYS A 372 -3.99 10.21 8.27
N LEU A 373 -3.99 8.97 7.76
CA LEU A 373 -4.33 8.69 6.36
C LEU A 373 -5.83 8.89 6.09
N ASN A 374 -6.70 8.48 7.02
CA ASN A 374 -8.15 8.72 6.94
C ASN A 374 -8.44 10.22 6.86
N LEU A 375 -7.89 11.01 7.79
CA LEU A 375 -8.01 12.47 7.75
C LEU A 375 -7.51 13.05 6.43
N ARG A 376 -6.32 12.65 5.98
CA ARG A 376 -5.76 13.13 4.71
C ARG A 376 -6.68 12.79 3.54
N SER A 377 -7.24 11.58 3.50
CA SER A 377 -8.20 11.16 2.47
C SER A 377 -9.46 12.03 2.50
N THR A 378 -10.05 12.21 3.67
CA THR A 378 -11.24 13.06 3.85
C THR A 378 -10.98 14.49 3.38
N PHE A 379 -9.84 15.09 3.76
CA PHE A 379 -9.51 16.46 3.35
C PHE A 379 -9.13 16.61 1.87
N VAL A 380 -8.63 15.56 1.21
CA VAL A 380 -8.42 15.57 -0.25
C VAL A 380 -9.75 15.58 -0.99
N ASN A 381 -10.77 14.92 -0.44
CA ASN A 381 -12.11 14.84 -1.03
C ASN A 381 -12.99 16.05 -0.70
N LEU A 382 -12.70 16.77 0.38
CA LEU A 382 -13.42 17.99 0.78
C LEU A 382 -13.00 19.20 -0.07
N ASN A 383 -13.99 19.89 -0.63
CA ASN A 383 -13.75 21.16 -1.33
C ASN A 383 -13.56 22.30 -0.33
N LEU A 384 -12.75 23.31 -0.69
CA LEU A 384 -12.58 24.52 0.13
C LEU A 384 -13.91 25.25 0.38
N GLN A 385 -14.85 25.17 -0.57
CA GLN A 385 -16.18 25.75 -0.45
C GLN A 385 -16.98 25.13 0.70
N THR A 386 -16.78 23.84 1.00
CA THR A 386 -17.49 23.14 2.08
C THR A 386 -17.25 23.79 3.44
N PHE A 387 -16.09 24.41 3.66
CA PHE A 387 -15.79 25.12 4.91
C PHE A 387 -16.50 26.47 5.04
N THR A 388 -17.07 27.00 3.96
CA THR A 388 -17.73 28.32 3.93
C THR A 388 -19.24 28.22 3.68
N GLU A 389 -19.83 27.03 3.81
CA GLU A 389 -21.26 26.81 3.56
C GLU A 389 -22.18 27.25 4.71
N SER A 390 -21.61 27.64 5.86
CA SER A 390 -22.34 28.21 6.99
C SER A 390 -21.57 29.39 7.56
N ASP A 391 -22.29 30.46 7.88
CA ASP A 391 -21.74 31.66 8.51
C ASP A 391 -21.49 31.48 10.02
N HIS A 392 -21.88 30.32 10.59
CA HIS A 392 -21.68 30.07 12.01
C HIS A 392 -20.18 29.95 12.32
N PRO A 393 -19.63 30.73 13.27
CA PRO A 393 -18.18 30.81 13.51
C PRO A 393 -17.54 29.48 13.91
N ALA A 394 -18.30 28.59 14.54
CA ALA A 394 -17.82 27.26 14.92
C ALA A 394 -17.82 26.24 13.76
N TYR A 395 -18.45 26.52 12.61
CA TYR A 395 -18.65 25.54 11.55
C TYR A 395 -17.35 24.91 11.01
N PRO A 396 -16.29 25.69 10.68
CA PRO A 396 -15.03 25.10 10.20
C PRO A 396 -14.38 24.17 11.23
N CYS A 397 -14.42 24.55 12.52
CA CYS A 397 -13.92 23.72 13.61
C CYS A 397 -14.75 22.44 13.76
N MET A 398 -16.07 22.52 13.59
CA MET A 398 -16.97 21.36 13.68
C MET A 398 -16.76 20.38 12.53
N ILE A 399 -16.49 20.85 11.30
CA ILE A 399 -16.09 19.98 10.19
C ILE A 399 -14.81 19.22 10.55
N PHE A 400 -13.81 19.90 11.12
CA PHE A 400 -12.58 19.23 11.55
C PHE A 400 -12.85 18.16 12.61
N ILE A 401 -13.66 18.46 13.63
CA ILE A 401 -14.03 17.51 14.69
C ILE A 401 -14.78 16.31 14.09
N LEU A 402 -15.70 16.55 13.16
CA LEU A 402 -16.46 15.50 12.49
C LEU A 402 -15.56 14.62 11.60
N ALA A 403 -14.62 15.22 10.86
CA ALA A 403 -13.63 14.47 10.08
C ALA A 403 -12.73 13.63 10.98
N PHE A 404 -12.34 14.15 12.14
CA PHE A 404 -11.57 13.42 13.14
C PHE A 404 -12.38 12.26 13.74
N PHE A 405 -13.65 12.48 14.06
CA PHE A 405 -14.56 11.46 14.53
C PHE A 405 -14.76 10.34 13.51
N HIS A 406 -14.98 10.71 12.24
CA HIS A 406 -15.05 9.77 11.12
C HIS A 406 -13.78 8.92 11.02
N ALA A 407 -12.60 9.56 11.06
CA ALA A 407 -11.33 8.86 11.04
C ALA A 407 -11.13 7.89 12.22
N ILE A 408 -11.60 8.25 13.43
CA ILE A 408 -11.56 7.37 14.60
C ILE A 408 -12.48 6.17 14.41
N ILE A 409 -13.73 6.36 13.97
CA ILE A 409 -14.69 5.26 13.76
C ILE A 409 -14.12 4.22 12.79
N LEU A 410 -13.54 4.70 11.68
CA LEU A 410 -12.91 3.85 10.68
C LEU A 410 -11.71 3.09 11.27
N ASP A 411 -10.81 3.77 11.98
CA ASP A 411 -9.61 3.16 12.56
C ASP A 411 -9.96 2.14 13.67
N ARG A 412 -11.05 2.39 14.42
CA ARG A 412 -11.52 1.51 15.50
C ARG A 412 -11.88 0.10 15.02
N ARG A 413 -12.21 -0.07 13.73
CA ARG A 413 -12.50 -1.38 13.12
C ARG A 413 -11.34 -2.37 13.23
N LYS A 414 -10.10 -1.87 13.32
CA LYS A 414 -8.90 -2.71 13.48
C LYS A 414 -8.90 -3.56 14.75
N TYR A 415 -9.62 -3.13 15.77
CA TYR A 415 -9.63 -3.80 17.07
C TYR A 415 -10.73 -4.86 17.18
N ASP A 416 -11.39 -5.21 16.06
CA ASP A 416 -12.40 -6.26 15.98
C ASP A 416 -13.44 -6.11 17.11
N LYS A 417 -13.67 -7.17 17.90
CA LYS A 417 -14.64 -7.19 18.99
C LYS A 417 -14.35 -6.24 20.16
N ILE A 418 -13.11 -5.77 20.30
CA ILE A 418 -12.73 -4.75 21.30
C ILE A 418 -13.14 -3.35 20.80
N GLY A 419 -13.06 -3.14 19.49
CA GLY A 419 -13.48 -1.90 18.85
C GLY A 419 -15.00 -1.77 18.77
N TRP A 420 -15.66 -2.82 18.25
CA TRP A 420 -17.09 -2.89 17.95
C TRP A 420 -17.69 -4.25 18.32
N SER A 421 -18.84 -4.28 18.99
CA SER A 421 -19.59 -5.53 19.21
C SER A 421 -20.12 -6.14 17.91
N CYS A 422 -20.63 -5.28 17.02
CA CYS A 422 -20.93 -5.57 15.62
C CYS A 422 -20.42 -4.41 14.76
N ILE A 423 -19.77 -4.71 13.64
CA ILE A 423 -19.18 -3.68 12.78
C ILE A 423 -20.31 -3.02 11.99
N TYR A 424 -20.51 -1.72 12.22
CA TYR A 424 -21.32 -0.87 11.36
C TYR A 424 -20.43 -0.25 10.26
N ASP A 425 -20.88 -0.34 9.00
CA ASP A 425 -20.10 0.11 7.85
C ASP A 425 -20.24 1.61 7.55
N PHE A 426 -19.94 2.44 8.56
CA PHE A 426 -19.80 3.89 8.42
C PHE A 426 -18.86 4.25 7.25
N ASN A 427 -19.36 4.92 6.23
CA ASN A 427 -18.61 5.24 5.01
C ASN A 427 -18.63 6.76 4.73
N GLU A 428 -18.13 7.17 3.57
CA GLU A 428 -18.09 8.58 3.19
C GLU A 428 -19.49 9.21 3.09
N SER A 429 -20.51 8.44 2.70
CA SER A 429 -21.89 8.93 2.59
C SER A 429 -22.41 9.35 3.97
N ASP A 430 -22.16 8.54 5.00
CA ASP A 430 -22.54 8.86 6.38
C ASP A 430 -21.83 10.12 6.89
N PHE A 431 -20.58 10.32 6.49
CA PHE A 431 -19.83 11.55 6.77
C PHE A 431 -20.47 12.78 6.11
N TYR A 432 -20.79 12.73 4.81
CA TYR A 432 -21.44 13.85 4.12
C TYR A 432 -22.84 14.15 4.66
N VAL A 433 -23.64 13.12 4.97
CA VAL A 433 -24.93 13.31 5.64
C VAL A 433 -24.74 13.98 7.01
N SER A 434 -23.71 13.59 7.76
CA SER A 434 -23.39 14.23 9.04
C SER A 434 -22.97 15.71 8.88
N VAL A 435 -22.27 16.04 7.79
CA VAL A 435 -21.94 17.44 7.44
C VAL A 435 -23.20 18.24 7.12
N ASP A 436 -24.14 17.67 6.37
CA ASP A 436 -25.42 18.31 6.03
C ASP A 436 -26.28 18.55 7.27
N ILE A 437 -26.38 17.55 8.17
CA ILE A 437 -27.07 17.68 9.45
C ILE A 437 -26.44 18.79 10.30
N LEU A 438 -25.11 18.79 10.41
CA LEU A 438 -24.36 19.79 11.14
C LEU A 438 -24.61 21.20 10.59
N LYS A 439 -24.58 21.35 9.26
CA LYS A 439 -24.85 22.62 8.55
C LYS A 439 -26.28 23.10 8.82
N ALA A 440 -27.27 22.25 8.62
CA ALA A 440 -28.68 22.57 8.85
C ALA A 440 -28.92 23.02 10.29
N TYR A 441 -28.33 22.30 11.26
CA TYR A 441 -28.45 22.62 12.68
C TYR A 441 -27.81 23.96 13.04
N LEU A 442 -26.59 24.24 12.56
CA LEU A 442 -25.90 25.50 12.86
C LEU A 442 -26.56 26.70 12.21
N ASN A 443 -27.06 26.56 10.98
CA ASN A 443 -27.84 27.62 10.32
C ASN A 443 -29.13 27.92 11.08
N MET A 444 -29.85 26.88 11.52
CA MET A 444 -31.05 27.03 12.34
C MET A 444 -30.76 27.69 13.70
N SER A 445 -29.60 27.44 14.31
CA SER A 445 -29.16 28.13 15.52
C SER A 445 -28.92 29.62 15.27
N LEU A 446 -28.26 29.94 14.15
CA LEU A 446 -27.95 31.30 13.73
C LEU A 446 -29.23 32.10 13.43
N GLU A 447 -30.20 31.50 12.75
CA GLU A 447 -31.54 32.08 12.52
C GLU A 447 -32.28 32.40 13.82
N ARG A 448 -32.08 31.59 14.85
CA ARG A 448 -32.65 31.80 16.20
C ARG A 448 -31.86 32.82 17.03
N GLY A 449 -30.82 33.42 16.47
CA GLY A 449 -29.96 34.40 17.15
C GLY A 449 -29.06 33.80 18.24
N SER A 450 -28.86 32.48 18.23
CA SER A 450 -28.01 31.80 19.20
C SER A 450 -26.75 31.22 18.55
N LEU A 451 -25.61 31.49 19.17
CA LEU A 451 -24.31 30.90 18.80
C LEU A 451 -23.96 29.69 19.67
N THR A 452 -24.86 29.26 20.57
CA THR A 452 -24.62 28.16 21.49
C THR A 452 -24.89 26.81 20.84
N ILE A 453 -23.90 25.93 20.83
CA ILE A 453 -24.02 24.58 20.29
C ILE A 453 -24.69 23.66 21.33
N GLN A 454 -25.84 23.07 21.01
CA GLN A 454 -26.46 22.04 21.87
C GLN A 454 -25.88 20.66 21.53
N TRP A 455 -24.77 20.33 22.19
CA TRP A 455 -24.08 19.05 22.04
C TRP A 455 -24.96 17.80 22.20
N PRO A 456 -25.94 17.73 23.12
CA PRO A 456 -26.80 16.55 23.24
C PRO A 456 -27.56 16.24 21.95
N THR A 457 -28.08 17.28 21.27
CA THR A 457 -28.82 17.12 20.02
C THR A 457 -27.92 16.66 18.89
N LEU A 458 -26.73 17.24 18.74
CA LEU A 458 -25.77 16.80 17.71
C LEU A 458 -25.26 15.37 17.95
N ARG A 459 -25.02 15.00 19.21
CA ARG A 459 -24.64 13.63 19.57
C ARG A 459 -25.73 12.63 19.24
N TYR A 460 -26.99 13.00 19.49
CA TYR A 460 -28.13 12.18 19.11
C TYR A 460 -28.23 12.04 17.59
N LEU A 461 -28.26 13.15 16.84
CA LEU A 461 -28.47 13.12 15.39
C LEU A 461 -27.36 12.43 14.59
N ILE A 462 -26.12 12.44 15.09
CA ILE A 462 -24.95 11.89 14.39
C ILE A 462 -24.55 10.51 14.94
N GLY A 463 -24.78 10.26 16.23
CA GLY A 463 -24.24 9.10 16.95
C GLY A 463 -25.25 8.02 17.32
N GLU A 464 -26.54 8.33 17.39
CA GLU A 464 -27.64 7.39 17.69
C GLU A 464 -28.55 7.23 16.47
#